data_AF-A0A151JPD1-F1
#
_entry.id   AF-A0A151JPD1-F1
#
_cell.length_a   1.000
_cell.length_b   1.000
_cell.length_c   1.000
_cell.angle_alpha   90.00
_cell.angle_beta   90.00
_cell.angle_gamma   90.00
#
_symmetry.space_group_name_H-M   'P 1'
#
loop_
_entity.id
_entity.type
_entity.pdbx_description
1 polymer ?
#
loop_
_entity_poly.entity_id
_entity_poly.type
_entity_poly.pdbx_seq_one_letter_code
_entity_poly.pdbx_strand_id
1 'polypeptide(L)'
;MQINEKVTLLQFIEFCCESNDEDDDLKFLMNMSSSNDESEEKEVEDFITVVDLGLNRQSETQIRPRVKNYVERIVSNYTAEEFKMHFRLFPATFEFLLELIGPILITSLSGRKPVPVQKQLLLALWMMATPDSYRSVCVKFDVGKATAIRIMRRVTYALHTLAPRFIQWPQGEKATKVMEEFERASGFPKVIEAIDGTHIKIIAPQEDKQSYVNRKGYHSIHVQVVCTHKLLFTSVLAGNVGSVHDARVFRLSSVRQYIENPQIYFPSDSHIVGDDNEDRIFCSLDGPASVAIALGFAHPDFPKISCIL
;
A
#
# COMPACT_ATOMS: atom_id res chain seq x y z
N MET A 1 -18.35 -9.28 5.92
CA MET A 1 -17.72 -7.96 5.68
C MET A 1 -16.20 -8.00 5.93
N GLN A 2 -15.51 -9.05 5.44
CA GLN A 2 -14.04 -9.22 5.50
C GLN A 2 -13.46 -9.63 4.13
N ILE A 3 -14.33 -9.81 3.12
CA ILE A 3 -13.98 -10.35 1.80
C ILE A 3 -13.52 -9.22 0.87
N ASN A 4 -14.11 -8.02 0.96
CA ASN A 4 -13.75 -6.89 0.09
C ASN A 4 -12.37 -6.27 0.39
N GLU A 5 -11.88 -6.31 1.63
CA GLU A 5 -10.55 -5.78 1.99
C GLU A 5 -9.39 -6.68 1.53
N LYS A 6 -9.60 -7.99 1.47
CA LYS A 6 -8.61 -8.93 0.92
C LYS A 6 -8.48 -8.79 -0.59
N VAL A 7 -9.57 -8.48 -1.28
CA VAL A 7 -9.62 -8.33 -2.73
C VAL A 7 -8.83 -7.10 -3.18
N THR A 8 -8.94 -5.96 -2.50
CA THR A 8 -8.18 -4.74 -2.84
C THR A 8 -6.67 -4.87 -2.61
N LEU A 9 -6.24 -5.57 -1.55
CA LEU A 9 -4.83 -5.79 -1.28
C LEU A 9 -4.21 -6.79 -2.28
N LEU A 10 -4.94 -7.86 -2.62
CA LEU A 10 -4.52 -8.82 -3.65
C LEU A 10 -4.49 -8.17 -5.03
N GLN A 11 -5.48 -7.35 -5.39
CA GLN A 11 -5.50 -6.60 -6.64
C GLN A 11 -4.34 -5.59 -6.75
N PHE A 12 -4.03 -4.86 -5.67
CA PHE A 12 -2.88 -3.96 -5.64
C PHE A 12 -1.53 -4.71 -5.74
N ILE A 13 -1.47 -5.91 -5.16
CA ILE A 13 -0.27 -6.77 -5.17
C ILE A 13 -0.09 -7.52 -6.50
N GLU A 14 -1.16 -8.01 -7.12
CA GLU A 14 -1.15 -8.57 -8.48
C GLU A 14 -0.75 -7.50 -9.49
N PHE A 15 -1.30 -6.30 -9.34
CA PHE A 15 -0.96 -5.14 -10.15
C PHE A 15 0.54 -4.77 -10.08
N CYS A 16 1.15 -4.79 -8.89
CA CYS A 16 2.60 -4.58 -8.74
C CYS A 16 3.47 -5.70 -9.36
N CYS A 17 2.89 -6.85 -9.73
CA CYS A 17 3.60 -7.98 -10.33
C CYS A 17 3.45 -8.07 -11.85
N GLU A 18 2.39 -7.50 -12.44
CA GLU A 18 2.16 -7.50 -13.89
C GLU A 18 3.02 -6.48 -14.65
N SER A 19 3.65 -5.55 -13.94
CA SER A 19 4.61 -4.61 -14.53
C SER A 19 5.98 -5.26 -14.70
N ASN A 20 6.12 -6.15 -15.68
CA ASN A 20 7.32 -6.38 -16.50
C ASN A 20 7.00 -7.45 -17.54
N ASP A 21 6.81 -7.02 -18.78
CA ASP A 21 6.78 -7.91 -19.94
C ASP A 21 8.04 -8.78 -20.03
N GLU A 22 7.84 -9.97 -20.63
CA GLU A 22 8.76 -11.09 -20.85
C GLU A 22 8.94 -12.06 -19.67
N ASP A 23 7.98 -12.98 -19.50
CA ASP A 23 8.22 -14.30 -18.91
C ASP A 23 7.22 -15.30 -19.57
N ASP A 24 7.52 -15.75 -20.80
CA ASP A 24 6.78 -16.81 -21.54
C ASP A 24 6.68 -18.14 -20.75
N ASP A 25 7.55 -18.33 -19.77
CA ASP A 25 7.61 -19.53 -18.94
C ASP A 25 6.39 -19.70 -18.01
N LEU A 26 5.71 -18.60 -17.62
CA LEU A 26 4.49 -18.70 -16.78
C LEU A 26 3.24 -19.06 -17.58
N LYS A 27 3.18 -18.66 -18.86
CA LYS A 27 2.08 -19.04 -19.78
C LYS A 27 2.10 -20.54 -20.07
N PHE A 28 3.30 -21.13 -20.15
CA PHE A 28 3.47 -22.56 -20.42
C PHE A 28 2.87 -23.46 -19.32
N LEU A 29 3.00 -23.07 -18.04
CA LEU A 29 2.49 -23.86 -16.91
C LEU A 29 0.97 -23.80 -16.76
N MET A 30 0.32 -22.76 -17.30
CA MET A 30 -1.13 -22.57 -17.14
C MET A 30 -1.95 -23.32 -18.19
N ASN A 31 -1.36 -23.62 -19.36
CA ASN A 31 -2.03 -24.31 -20.48
C ASN A 31 -2.09 -25.84 -20.37
N MET A 32 -1.48 -26.45 -19.34
CA MET A 32 -1.45 -27.92 -19.18
C MET A 32 -2.63 -28.50 -18.40
N SER A 33 -3.64 -27.68 -18.06
CA SER A 33 -4.77 -28.11 -17.20
C SER A 33 -6.13 -28.16 -17.92
N SER A 34 -6.16 -28.21 -19.25
CA SER A 34 -7.42 -28.36 -19.99
C SER A 34 -7.29 -29.28 -21.21
N SER A 35 -7.44 -30.58 -21.01
CA SER A 35 -8.10 -31.48 -21.97
C SER A 35 -8.15 -32.90 -21.40
N ASN A 36 -9.36 -33.43 -21.27
CA ASN A 36 -9.65 -34.84 -20.99
C ASN A 36 -9.68 -35.66 -22.29
N ASP A 37 -9.29 -36.92 -22.13
CA ASP A 37 -9.69 -38.16 -22.82
C ASP A 37 -8.80 -38.78 -23.93
N GLU A 38 -8.22 -39.92 -23.51
CA GLU A 38 -8.04 -41.25 -24.15
C GLU A 38 -6.93 -41.50 -25.21
N SER A 39 -5.69 -41.79 -24.73
CA SER A 39 -4.80 -42.83 -25.31
C SER A 39 -3.69 -43.32 -24.34
N GLU A 40 -4.04 -44.21 -23.41
CA GLU A 40 -3.28 -44.49 -22.16
C GLU A 40 -1.94 -45.27 -22.24
N GLU A 41 -1.34 -45.55 -23.41
CA GLU A 41 -0.01 -46.20 -23.43
C GLU A 41 1.10 -45.37 -24.09
N LYS A 42 0.78 -44.42 -24.98
CA LYS A 42 1.76 -43.45 -25.50
C LYS A 42 1.94 -42.24 -24.59
N GLU A 43 0.89 -41.85 -23.88
CA GLU A 43 0.91 -40.69 -22.98
C GLU A 43 1.82 -40.92 -21.76
N VAL A 44 1.94 -42.16 -21.27
CA VAL A 44 2.79 -42.48 -20.12
C VAL A 44 4.27 -42.43 -20.48
N GLU A 45 4.64 -42.83 -21.71
CA GLU A 45 6.03 -42.82 -22.16
C GLU A 45 6.50 -41.41 -22.53
N ASP A 46 5.62 -40.58 -23.12
CA ASP A 46 5.86 -39.14 -23.27
C ASP A 46 5.89 -38.41 -21.92
N PHE A 47 5.06 -38.81 -20.95
CA PHE A 47 5.09 -38.26 -19.59
C PHE A 47 6.38 -38.63 -18.85
N ILE A 48 6.85 -39.88 -18.96
CA ILE A 48 8.15 -40.30 -18.40
C ILE A 48 9.29 -39.56 -19.08
N THR A 49 9.23 -39.34 -20.40
CA THR A 49 10.28 -38.61 -21.13
C THR A 49 10.29 -37.12 -20.78
N VAL A 50 9.13 -36.48 -20.61
CA VAL A 50 9.00 -35.09 -20.15
C VAL A 50 9.39 -34.93 -18.68
N VAL A 51 9.08 -35.92 -17.83
CA VAL A 51 9.52 -35.96 -16.43
C VAL A 51 11.03 -36.20 -16.35
N ASP A 52 11.62 -37.09 -17.15
CA ASP A 52 13.07 -37.30 -17.22
C ASP A 52 13.80 -36.09 -17.82
N LEU A 53 13.23 -35.41 -18.83
CA LEU A 53 13.73 -34.13 -19.34
C LEU A 53 13.57 -33.00 -18.31
N GLY A 54 12.53 -33.06 -17.47
CA GLY A 54 12.26 -32.11 -16.39
C GLY A 54 13.17 -32.32 -15.17
N LEU A 55 13.51 -33.57 -14.85
CA LEU A 55 14.39 -33.97 -13.75
C LEU A 55 15.88 -33.85 -14.15
N ASN A 56 16.22 -34.07 -15.42
CA ASN A 56 17.57 -33.86 -15.97
C ASN A 56 17.83 -32.43 -16.47
N ARG A 57 16.87 -31.50 -16.34
CA ARG A 57 17.19 -30.08 -16.27
C ARG A 57 17.86 -29.78 -14.92
N GLN A 58 19.07 -30.31 -14.73
CA GLN A 58 20.15 -29.47 -14.22
C GLN A 58 20.37 -28.36 -15.26
N SER A 59 19.41 -27.43 -15.37
CA SER A 59 19.72 -26.14 -15.94
C SER A 59 20.88 -25.66 -15.08
N GLU A 60 22.07 -25.55 -15.69
CA GLU A 60 23.12 -24.72 -15.12
C GLU A 60 22.41 -23.42 -14.78
N THR A 61 22.16 -23.22 -13.49
CA THR A 61 21.33 -22.11 -13.06
C THR A 61 22.20 -20.91 -13.37
N GLN A 62 21.96 -20.24 -14.50
CA GLN A 62 22.82 -19.14 -14.94
C GLN A 62 22.96 -18.19 -13.76
N ILE A 63 24.17 -18.15 -13.19
CA ILE A 63 24.43 -17.38 -11.99
C ILE A 63 24.41 -15.93 -12.43
N ARG A 64 23.24 -15.29 -12.29
CA ARG A 64 23.10 -13.87 -12.58
C ARG A 64 23.99 -13.12 -11.58
N PRO A 65 24.93 -12.29 -12.01
CA PRO A 65 25.78 -11.52 -11.10
C PRO A 65 24.91 -10.57 -10.28
N ARG A 66 25.14 -10.53 -8.97
CA ARG A 66 24.42 -9.68 -8.01
C ARG A 66 25.40 -9.04 -7.03
N VAL A 67 25.01 -7.93 -6.43
CA VAL A 67 25.84 -7.20 -5.47
C VAL A 67 25.82 -7.94 -4.14
N LYS A 68 26.88 -8.70 -3.87
CA LYS A 68 27.00 -9.44 -2.62
C LYS A 68 27.21 -8.49 -1.45
N ASN A 69 26.51 -8.76 -0.34
CA ASN A 69 26.65 -8.07 0.94
C ASN A 69 26.34 -6.55 0.90
N TYR A 70 25.45 -6.10 0.01
CA TYR A 70 25.07 -4.68 -0.07
C TYR A 70 24.48 -4.17 1.24
N VAL A 71 23.59 -4.93 1.88
CA VAL A 71 22.95 -4.51 3.14
C VAL A 71 24.00 -4.39 4.25
N GLU A 72 24.83 -5.42 4.38
CA GLU A 72 25.81 -5.57 5.44
C GLU A 72 26.99 -4.60 5.31
N ARG A 73 27.33 -4.17 4.08
CA ARG A 73 28.48 -3.28 3.82
C ARG A 73 28.10 -1.84 3.53
N ILE A 74 26.95 -1.59 2.92
CA ILE A 74 26.56 -0.26 2.47
C ILE A 74 25.48 0.29 3.40
N VAL A 75 24.36 -0.41 3.54
CA VAL A 75 23.23 0.09 4.36
C VAL A 75 23.62 0.23 5.83
N SER A 76 24.41 -0.70 6.36
CA SER A 76 24.93 -0.61 7.74
C SER A 76 25.84 0.60 8.01
N ASN A 77 26.38 1.24 6.97
CA ASN A 77 27.26 2.40 7.08
C ASN A 77 26.55 3.73 6.76
N TYR A 78 25.24 3.71 6.47
CA TYR A 78 24.49 4.93 6.25
C TYR A 78 24.37 5.79 7.51
N THR A 79 24.52 7.09 7.33
CA THR A 79 24.06 8.09 8.29
C THR A 79 22.53 8.03 8.45
N ALA A 80 22.01 8.63 9.52
CA ALA A 80 20.56 8.67 9.73
C ALA A 80 19.83 9.41 8.60
N GLU A 81 20.45 10.45 8.05
CA GLU A 81 19.96 11.23 6.93
C GLU A 81 19.94 10.40 5.64
N GLU A 82 21.03 9.70 5.31
CA GLU A 82 21.09 8.81 4.13
C GLU A 82 20.08 7.68 4.22
N PHE A 83 19.95 7.07 5.41
CA PHE A 83 18.96 6.05 5.65
C PHE A 83 17.55 6.61 5.42
N LYS A 84 17.24 7.79 5.95
CA LYS A 84 15.95 8.44 5.73
C LYS A 84 15.70 8.81 4.26
N MET A 85 16.74 9.22 3.52
CA MET A 85 16.60 9.52 2.09
C MET A 85 16.20 8.26 1.29
N HIS A 86 16.81 7.12 1.59
CA HIS A 86 16.56 5.87 0.86
C HIS A 86 15.32 5.11 1.31
N PHE A 87 15.03 5.09 2.61
CA PHE A 87 13.96 4.28 3.20
C PHE A 87 12.75 5.11 3.65
N ARG A 88 12.82 6.45 3.59
CA ARG A 88 11.77 7.40 4.04
C ARG A 88 11.42 7.31 5.53
N LEU A 89 12.28 6.70 6.33
CA LEU A 89 12.12 6.50 7.77
C LEU A 89 13.45 6.62 8.49
N PHE A 90 13.41 6.99 9.76
CA PHE A 90 14.62 7.05 10.58
C PHE A 90 15.05 5.64 11.02
N PRO A 91 16.36 5.40 11.26
CA PRO A 91 16.84 4.09 11.73
C PRO A 91 16.13 3.59 13.00
N ALA A 92 15.82 4.48 13.95
CA ALA A 92 15.08 4.11 15.16
C ALA A 92 13.65 3.59 14.84
N THR A 93 12.98 4.20 13.86
CA THR A 93 11.65 3.74 13.40
C THR A 93 11.75 2.41 12.67
N PHE A 94 12.84 2.17 11.93
CA PHE A 94 13.12 0.88 11.31
C PHE A 94 13.23 -0.23 12.36
N GLU A 95 14.05 -0.04 13.39
CA GLU A 95 14.25 -1.05 14.44
C GLU A 95 12.93 -1.33 15.19
N PHE A 96 12.17 -0.28 15.51
CA PHE A 96 10.84 -0.43 16.11
C PHE A 96 9.88 -1.26 15.23
N LEU A 97 9.86 -1.01 13.91
CA LEU A 97 9.05 -1.82 13.00
C LEU A 97 9.56 -3.26 12.91
N LEU A 98 10.89 -3.45 12.88
CA LEU A 98 11.52 -4.77 12.82
C LEU A 98 11.14 -5.63 14.02
N GLU A 99 11.10 -5.06 15.23
CA GLU A 99 10.64 -5.75 16.43
C GLU A 99 9.16 -6.15 16.34
N LEU A 100 8.31 -5.30 15.77
CA LEU A 100 6.87 -5.54 15.68
C LEU A 100 6.50 -6.62 14.65
N ILE A 101 7.05 -6.55 13.43
CA ILE A 101 6.68 -7.49 12.36
C ILE A 101 7.66 -8.64 12.20
N GLY A 102 8.84 -8.55 12.81
CA GLY A 102 9.91 -9.53 12.66
C GLY A 102 9.47 -10.97 12.90
N PRO A 103 8.70 -11.27 13.97
CA PRO A 103 8.16 -12.60 14.22
C PRO A 103 7.28 -13.16 13.08
N ILE A 104 6.51 -12.30 12.40
CA ILE A 104 5.63 -12.65 11.26
C ILE A 104 6.47 -12.99 10.01
N LEU A 105 7.66 -12.40 9.91
CA LEU A 105 8.55 -12.52 8.75
C LEU A 105 9.50 -13.73 8.81
N ILE A 106 9.51 -14.48 9.92
CA ILE A 106 10.24 -15.75 10.03
C ILE A 106 9.59 -16.79 9.12
N THR A 107 10.38 -17.46 8.28
CA THR A 107 9.93 -18.59 7.45
C THR A 107 10.52 -19.89 7.96
N SER A 108 9.83 -21.02 7.75
CA SER A 108 10.33 -22.32 8.16
C SER A 108 11.65 -22.67 7.48
N LEU A 109 12.46 -23.48 8.17
CA LEU A 109 13.86 -23.77 7.85
C LEU A 109 14.05 -24.88 6.79
N SER A 110 13.03 -25.21 5.99
CA SER A 110 13.18 -26.27 4.99
C SER A 110 13.82 -25.73 3.70
N GLY A 111 14.95 -26.34 3.29
CA GLY A 111 15.66 -26.01 2.06
C GLY A 111 16.73 -24.92 2.20
N ARG A 112 16.76 -23.96 1.27
CA ARG A 112 17.77 -22.88 1.22
C ARG A 112 17.67 -21.96 2.44
N LYS A 113 18.82 -21.46 2.91
CA LYS A 113 18.87 -20.50 4.03
C LYS A 113 17.92 -19.32 3.76
N PRO A 114 16.95 -19.04 4.65
CA PRO A 114 16.00 -17.97 4.45
C PRO A 114 16.70 -16.61 4.48
N VAL A 115 16.13 -15.65 3.75
CA VAL A 115 16.61 -14.26 3.77
C VAL A 115 16.43 -13.70 5.19
N PRO A 116 17.46 -13.10 5.80
CA PRO A 116 17.34 -12.50 7.13
C PRO A 116 16.18 -11.50 7.20
N VAL A 117 15.45 -11.48 8.31
CA VAL A 117 14.23 -10.66 8.47
C VAL A 117 14.51 -9.16 8.27
N GLN A 118 15.63 -8.66 8.81
CA GLN A 118 16.09 -7.29 8.59
C GLN A 118 16.22 -6.96 7.10
N LYS A 119 16.84 -7.86 6.33
CA LYS A 119 17.02 -7.73 4.89
C LYS A 119 15.71 -7.82 4.11
N GLN A 120 14.76 -8.64 4.57
CA GLN A 120 13.41 -8.70 4.01
C GLN A 120 12.70 -7.35 4.16
N LEU A 121 12.76 -6.76 5.36
CA LEU A 121 12.12 -5.46 5.64
C LEU A 121 12.78 -4.33 4.86
N LEU A 122 14.11 -4.25 4.83
CA LEU A 122 14.83 -3.24 4.05
C LEU A 122 14.50 -3.31 2.55
N LEU A 123 14.41 -4.52 1.98
CA LEU A 123 14.05 -4.70 0.57
C LEU A 123 12.65 -4.16 0.29
N ALA A 124 11.67 -4.52 1.13
CA ALA A 124 10.29 -4.07 0.95
C ALA A 124 10.15 -2.55 1.14
N LEU A 125 10.81 -1.98 2.14
CA LEU A 125 10.84 -0.53 2.37
C LEU A 125 11.47 0.20 1.20
N TRP A 126 12.58 -0.30 0.64
CA TRP A 126 13.22 0.30 -0.54
C TRP A 126 12.26 0.33 -1.74
N MET A 127 11.55 -0.77 -1.99
CA MET A 127 10.55 -0.86 -3.06
C MET A 127 9.37 0.10 -2.88
N MET A 128 8.95 0.36 -1.64
CA MET A 128 7.85 1.32 -1.36
C MET A 128 8.33 2.78 -1.35
N ALA A 129 9.59 3.03 -0.99
CA ALA A 129 10.16 4.36 -0.83
C ALA A 129 10.70 4.98 -2.13
N THR A 130 10.97 4.16 -3.14
CA THR A 130 11.66 4.55 -4.37
C THR A 130 10.96 4.00 -5.61
N PRO A 131 11.04 4.66 -6.77
CA PRO A 131 10.52 4.14 -8.03
C PRO A 131 11.42 3.06 -8.66
N ASP A 132 12.25 2.39 -7.86
CA ASP A 132 13.23 1.39 -8.34
C ASP A 132 12.51 0.11 -8.81
N SER A 133 13.07 -0.57 -9.80
CA SER A 133 12.47 -1.78 -10.37
C SER A 133 12.85 -3.02 -9.59
N TYR A 134 11.99 -4.06 -9.62
CA TYR A 134 12.35 -5.38 -9.08
C TYR A 134 13.66 -5.91 -9.66
N ARG A 135 13.94 -5.67 -10.94
CA ARG A 135 15.19 -6.09 -11.60
C ARG A 135 16.41 -5.51 -10.90
N SER A 136 16.41 -4.20 -10.69
CA SER A 136 17.49 -3.46 -10.02
C SER A 136 17.61 -3.84 -8.55
N VAL A 137 16.48 -3.87 -7.81
CA VAL A 137 16.46 -4.21 -6.38
C VAL A 137 16.93 -5.65 -6.15
N CYS A 138 16.56 -6.60 -7.00
CA CYS A 138 17.03 -8.00 -6.89
C CYS A 138 18.54 -8.11 -7.06
N VAL A 139 19.13 -7.34 -7.98
CA VAL A 139 20.59 -7.28 -8.18
C VAL A 139 21.26 -6.64 -6.96
N LYS A 140 20.73 -5.51 -6.48
CA LYS A 140 21.26 -4.72 -5.36
C LYS A 140 21.21 -5.49 -4.04
N PHE A 141 20.08 -6.11 -3.72
CA PHE A 141 19.88 -6.83 -2.47
C PHE A 141 20.33 -8.30 -2.54
N ASP A 142 20.80 -8.80 -3.68
CA ASP A 142 21.17 -10.21 -3.84
C ASP A 142 20.02 -11.18 -3.50
N VAL A 143 18.85 -10.95 -4.09
CA VAL A 143 17.63 -11.75 -3.88
C VAL A 143 17.02 -12.11 -5.24
N GLY A 144 16.46 -13.32 -5.36
CA GLY A 144 15.75 -13.72 -6.59
C GLY A 144 14.40 -13.02 -6.75
N LYS A 145 13.96 -12.73 -7.98
CA LYS A 145 12.70 -12.02 -8.31
C LYS A 145 11.49 -12.60 -7.57
N ALA A 146 11.27 -13.91 -7.65
CA ALA A 146 10.17 -14.58 -6.96
C ALA A 146 10.24 -14.42 -5.43
N THR A 147 11.44 -14.47 -4.84
CA THR A 147 11.64 -14.27 -3.41
C THR A 147 11.37 -12.82 -3.01
N ALA A 148 11.85 -11.84 -3.79
CA ALA A 148 11.60 -10.42 -3.56
C ALA A 148 10.09 -10.09 -3.58
N ILE A 149 9.35 -10.62 -4.56
CA ILE A 149 7.89 -10.46 -4.64
C ILE A 149 7.21 -11.06 -3.40
N ARG A 150 7.58 -12.29 -3.01
CA ARG A 150 7.03 -12.94 -1.79
C ARG A 150 7.34 -12.15 -0.52
N ILE A 151 8.55 -11.59 -0.42
CA ILE A 151 8.94 -10.70 0.69
C ILE A 151 8.04 -9.46 0.72
N MET A 152 7.89 -8.78 -0.43
CA MET A 152 7.06 -7.58 -0.54
C MET A 152 5.64 -7.86 -0.06
N ARG A 153 5.02 -8.94 -0.55
CA ARG A 153 3.67 -9.36 -0.15
C ARG A 153 3.54 -9.59 1.36
N ARG A 154 4.51 -10.30 1.95
CA ARG A 154 4.50 -10.62 3.39
C ARG A 154 4.69 -9.39 4.27
N VAL A 155 5.62 -8.50 3.89
CA VAL A 155 5.85 -7.24 4.62
C VAL A 155 4.64 -6.33 4.51
N THR A 156 4.07 -6.14 3.31
CA THR A 156 2.84 -5.34 3.14
C THR A 156 1.69 -5.90 3.96
N TYR A 157 1.49 -7.22 3.95
CA TYR A 157 0.47 -7.86 4.77
C TYR A 157 0.71 -7.62 6.28
N ALA A 158 1.94 -7.79 6.76
CA ALA A 158 2.26 -7.55 8.16
C ALA A 158 2.01 -6.08 8.57
N LEU A 159 2.44 -5.12 7.73
CA LEU A 159 2.16 -3.70 7.96
C LEU A 159 0.66 -3.40 7.96
N HIS A 160 -0.08 -3.97 7.02
CA HIS A 160 -1.54 -3.84 6.97
C HIS A 160 -2.21 -4.36 8.24
N THR A 161 -1.77 -5.51 8.78
CA THR A 161 -2.31 -6.04 10.05
C THR A 161 -2.00 -5.16 11.26
N LEU A 162 -0.91 -4.38 11.21
CA LEU A 162 -0.56 -3.43 12.26
C LEU A 162 -1.24 -2.06 12.10
N ALA A 163 -1.65 -1.69 10.90
CA ALA A 163 -2.18 -0.36 10.59
C ALA A 163 -3.30 0.09 11.55
N PRO A 164 -4.30 -0.74 11.94
CA PRO A 164 -5.37 -0.34 12.87
C PRO A 164 -4.89 0.02 14.29
N ARG A 165 -3.66 -0.36 14.66
CA ARG A 165 -3.05 0.05 15.95
C ARG A 165 -2.58 1.50 15.93
N PHE A 166 -2.24 2.03 14.76
CA PHE A 166 -1.63 3.36 14.60
C PHE A 166 -2.58 4.36 13.93
N ILE A 167 -3.36 3.90 12.95
CA ILE A 167 -4.35 4.69 12.23
C ILE A 167 -5.67 4.54 12.96
N GLN A 168 -5.94 5.49 13.86
CA GLN A 168 -7.11 5.49 14.73
C GLN A 168 -7.74 6.87 14.75
N TRP A 169 -9.07 6.90 14.76
CA TRP A 169 -9.80 8.13 15.01
C TRP A 169 -9.48 8.68 16.40
N PRO A 170 -9.19 9.99 16.56
CA PRO A 170 -8.91 10.54 17.88
C PRO A 170 -10.18 10.53 18.75
N GLN A 171 -10.03 10.13 20.01
CA GLN A 171 -11.12 10.07 20.98
C GLN A 171 -10.66 10.62 22.34
N GLY A 172 -11.61 11.10 23.14
CA GLY A 172 -11.35 11.63 24.48
C GLY A 172 -10.32 12.77 24.48
N GLU A 173 -9.35 12.71 25.38
CA GLU A 173 -8.29 13.73 25.51
C GLU A 173 -7.48 13.94 24.22
N LYS A 174 -7.28 12.87 23.42
CA LYS A 174 -6.59 12.98 22.12
C LYS A 174 -7.34 13.88 21.16
N ALA A 175 -8.67 13.78 21.10
CA ALA A 175 -9.50 14.61 20.23
C ALA A 175 -9.42 16.08 20.65
N THR A 176 -9.54 16.37 21.95
CA THR A 176 -9.39 17.73 22.48
C THR A 176 -8.05 18.34 22.10
N LYS A 177 -6.95 17.59 22.30
CA LYS A 177 -5.62 18.06 21.95
C LYS A 177 -5.45 18.32 20.46
N VAL A 178 -5.96 17.42 19.60
CA VAL A 178 -5.88 17.60 18.15
C VAL A 178 -6.64 18.87 17.72
N MET A 179 -7.82 19.13 18.30
CA MET A 179 -8.59 20.35 18.01
C MET A 179 -7.86 21.63 18.41
N GLU A 180 -7.29 21.67 19.61
CA GLU A 180 -6.51 22.83 20.07
C GLU A 180 -5.28 23.08 19.19
N GLU A 181 -4.61 22.01 18.77
CA GLU A 181 -3.44 22.12 17.91
C GLU A 181 -3.82 22.53 16.46
N PHE A 182 -4.98 22.10 15.95
CA PHE A 182 -5.54 22.60 14.69
C PHE A 182 -5.87 24.08 14.77
N GLU A 183 -6.62 24.50 15.79
CA GLU A 183 -7.02 25.90 15.97
C GLU A 183 -5.79 26.81 16.08
N ARG A 184 -4.74 26.36 16.77
CA ARG A 184 -3.46 27.09 16.85
C ARG A 184 -2.77 27.21 15.49
N ALA A 185 -2.87 26.20 14.63
CA ALA A 185 -2.20 26.17 13.34
C ALA A 185 -2.98 26.89 12.22
N SER A 186 -4.30 26.76 12.19
CA SER A 186 -5.16 27.28 11.12
C SER A 186 -5.98 28.51 11.50
N GLY A 187 -6.15 28.77 12.80
CA GLY A 187 -7.09 29.78 13.31
C GLY A 187 -8.57 29.36 13.25
N PHE A 188 -8.88 28.14 12.80
CA PHE A 188 -10.26 27.64 12.69
C PHE A 188 -10.59 26.73 13.89
N PRO A 189 -11.57 27.11 14.73
CA PRO A 189 -11.83 26.43 16.00
C PRO A 189 -12.52 25.08 15.78
N LYS A 190 -12.31 24.13 16.70
CA LYS A 190 -13.03 22.83 16.76
C LYS A 190 -12.86 21.90 15.53
N VAL A 191 -11.77 22.05 14.77
CA VAL A 191 -11.42 21.10 13.71
C VAL A 191 -10.83 19.84 14.32
N ILE A 192 -11.50 18.70 14.14
CA ILE A 192 -10.95 17.42 14.63
C ILE A 192 -9.95 16.84 13.64
N GLU A 193 -10.24 16.86 12.34
CA GLU A 193 -9.41 16.25 11.31
C GLU A 193 -9.65 16.93 9.96
N ALA A 194 -8.73 16.73 9.01
CA ALA A 194 -8.87 17.13 7.62
C ALA A 194 -9.03 15.90 6.71
N ILE A 195 -9.97 15.93 5.76
CA ILE A 195 -10.24 14.87 4.78
C ILE A 195 -9.89 15.33 3.37
N ASP A 196 -9.22 14.46 2.62
CA ASP A 196 -8.93 14.71 1.20
C ASP A 196 -8.91 13.40 0.39
N GLY A 197 -9.14 13.53 -0.92
CA GLY A 197 -9.09 12.45 -1.91
C GLY A 197 -7.93 12.62 -2.87
N THR A 198 -7.17 11.56 -3.10
CA THR A 198 -6.05 11.52 -4.05
C THR A 198 -6.18 10.37 -5.04
N HIS A 199 -5.49 10.48 -6.16
CA HIS A 199 -5.46 9.45 -7.21
C HIS A 199 -4.05 8.91 -7.38
N ILE A 200 -3.88 7.61 -7.08
CA ILE A 200 -2.64 6.89 -7.33
C ILE A 200 -2.67 6.40 -8.77
N LYS A 201 -1.78 6.92 -9.60
CA LYS A 201 -1.68 6.54 -11.02
C LYS A 201 -1.31 5.06 -11.13
N ILE A 202 -2.04 4.36 -12.00
CA ILE A 202 -1.79 2.96 -12.32
C ILE A 202 -1.62 2.78 -13.83
N ILE A 203 -1.07 1.64 -14.21
CA ILE A 203 -1.15 1.09 -15.56
C ILE A 203 -2.60 0.64 -15.75
N ALA A 204 -3.11 0.75 -16.97
CA ALA A 204 -4.46 0.31 -17.27
C ALA A 204 -4.64 -1.18 -16.89
N PRO A 205 -5.60 -1.52 -16.00
CA PRO A 205 -5.84 -2.92 -15.61
C PRO A 205 -6.34 -3.73 -16.81
N GLN A 206 -6.25 -5.05 -16.82
CA GLN A 206 -6.73 -5.81 -17.99
C GLN A 206 -8.25 -5.78 -18.12
N GLU A 207 -8.95 -5.84 -16.98
CA GLU A 207 -10.40 -5.81 -16.89
C GLU A 207 -10.92 -4.41 -16.55
N ASP A 208 -12.06 -4.03 -17.14
CA ASP A 208 -12.79 -2.80 -16.86
C ASP A 208 -11.93 -1.51 -16.83
N LYS A 209 -11.01 -1.38 -17.79
CA LYS A 209 -10.07 -0.24 -17.95
C LYS A 209 -10.74 1.11 -17.77
N GLN A 210 -11.92 1.28 -18.38
CA GLN A 210 -12.63 2.55 -18.43
C GLN A 210 -13.03 3.04 -17.03
N SER A 211 -13.39 2.13 -16.12
CA SER A 211 -13.76 2.48 -14.74
C SER A 211 -12.59 3.07 -13.95
N TYR A 212 -11.34 2.81 -14.33
CA TYR A 212 -10.17 3.35 -13.66
C TYR A 212 -9.75 4.73 -14.18
N VAL A 213 -10.33 5.21 -15.28
CA VAL A 213 -10.03 6.54 -15.83
C VAL A 213 -10.65 7.61 -14.94
N ASN A 214 -9.82 8.50 -14.39
CA ASN A 214 -10.28 9.63 -13.59
C ASN A 214 -10.68 10.84 -14.43
N ARG A 215 -11.16 11.90 -13.76
CA ARG A 215 -11.50 13.19 -14.37
C ARG A 215 -10.36 13.86 -15.16
N LYS A 216 -9.10 13.49 -14.89
CA LYS A 216 -7.90 14.00 -15.58
C LYS A 216 -7.47 13.11 -16.75
N GLY A 217 -8.26 12.08 -17.09
CA GLY A 217 -8.04 11.24 -18.27
C GLY A 217 -6.96 10.17 -18.10
N TYR A 218 -6.53 9.84 -16.87
CA TYR A 218 -5.57 8.76 -16.64
C TYR A 218 -6.10 7.68 -15.68
N HIS A 219 -5.58 6.46 -15.83
CA HIS A 219 -5.95 5.32 -14.98
C HIS A 219 -5.41 5.50 -13.57
N SER A 220 -6.26 5.37 -12.57
CA SER A 220 -5.88 5.55 -11.16
C SER A 220 -6.73 4.74 -10.21
N ILE A 221 -6.18 4.51 -9.02
CA ILE A 221 -6.90 4.07 -7.83
C ILE A 221 -7.15 5.30 -6.97
N HIS A 222 -8.40 5.52 -6.56
CA HIS A 222 -8.79 6.56 -5.63
C HIS A 222 -8.48 6.15 -4.20
N VAL A 223 -7.90 7.07 -3.45
CA VAL A 223 -7.55 6.94 -2.03
C VAL A 223 -8.10 8.15 -1.29
N GLN A 224 -8.95 7.92 -0.30
CA GLN A 224 -9.38 8.94 0.65
C GLN A 224 -8.58 8.80 1.93
N VAL A 225 -8.13 9.92 2.47
CA VAL A 225 -7.34 9.99 3.69
C VAL A 225 -7.94 11.04 4.62
N VAL A 226 -7.93 10.73 5.91
CA VAL A 226 -8.19 11.69 6.98
C VAL A 226 -6.93 11.83 7.83
N CYS A 227 -6.56 13.06 8.15
CA CYS A 227 -5.35 13.35 8.92
C CYS A 227 -5.46 14.53 9.88
N THR A 228 -4.64 14.44 10.93
CA THR A 228 -4.46 15.51 11.92
C THR A 228 -3.67 16.68 11.34
N HIS A 229 -3.59 17.81 12.06
CA HIS A 229 -2.74 18.96 11.71
C HIS A 229 -1.25 18.62 11.56
N LYS A 230 -0.78 17.50 12.12
CA LYS A 230 0.59 16.97 11.95
C LYS A 230 0.74 16.02 10.77
N LEU A 231 -0.27 15.93 9.90
CA LEU A 231 -0.32 15.01 8.76
C LEU A 231 -0.25 13.53 9.18
N LEU A 232 -0.66 13.21 10.42
CA LEU A 232 -0.80 11.82 10.86
C LEU A 232 -2.15 11.27 10.39
N PHE A 233 -2.13 10.15 9.67
CA PHE A 233 -3.35 9.50 9.19
C PHE A 233 -4.15 8.88 10.33
N THR A 234 -5.45 9.17 10.36
CA THR A 234 -6.41 8.67 11.35
C THR A 234 -7.49 7.81 10.70
N SER A 235 -7.70 7.95 9.39
CA SER A 235 -8.47 7.03 8.56
C SER A 235 -7.92 7.00 7.13
N VAL A 236 -7.92 5.83 6.50
CA VAL A 236 -7.50 5.66 5.11
C VAL A 236 -8.44 4.67 4.44
N LEU A 237 -9.01 5.05 3.29
CA LEU A 237 -9.76 4.17 2.41
C LEU A 237 -9.10 4.19 1.03
N ALA A 238 -8.52 3.05 0.64
CA ALA A 238 -7.89 2.87 -0.67
C ALA A 238 -8.57 1.76 -1.46
N GLY A 239 -8.52 1.85 -2.80
CA GLY A 239 -8.93 0.77 -3.69
C GLY A 239 -10.19 1.03 -4.51
N ASN A 240 -10.78 2.23 -4.42
CA ASN A 240 -11.85 2.61 -5.34
C ASN A 240 -11.28 2.91 -6.73
N VAL A 241 -12.05 2.61 -7.77
CA VAL A 241 -11.63 2.89 -9.15
C VAL A 241 -11.60 4.41 -9.43
N GLY A 242 -10.72 4.86 -10.32
CA GLY A 242 -10.47 6.28 -10.56
C GLY A 242 -11.66 7.10 -11.07
N SER A 243 -12.70 6.47 -11.61
CA SER A 243 -13.93 7.17 -12.03
C SER A 243 -14.88 7.51 -10.87
N VAL A 244 -14.66 6.96 -9.66
CA VAL A 244 -15.56 7.18 -8.52
C VAL A 244 -15.40 8.58 -7.95
N HIS A 245 -16.52 9.30 -7.83
CA HIS A 245 -16.57 10.63 -7.21
C HIS A 245 -16.29 10.59 -5.70
N ASP A 246 -15.66 11.64 -5.18
CA ASP A 246 -15.30 11.82 -3.76
C ASP A 246 -16.49 11.58 -2.83
N ALA A 247 -17.67 12.10 -3.18
CA ALA A 247 -18.89 11.91 -2.39
C ALA A 247 -19.30 10.43 -2.24
N ARG A 248 -19.05 9.59 -3.25
CA ARG A 248 -19.31 8.15 -3.16
C ARG A 248 -18.24 7.47 -2.31
N VAL A 249 -16.97 7.83 -2.48
CA VAL A 249 -15.88 7.29 -1.65
C VAL A 249 -16.10 7.60 -0.17
N PHE A 250 -16.48 8.84 0.15
CA PHE A 250 -16.84 9.25 1.49
C PHE A 250 -17.96 8.40 2.10
N ARG A 251 -19.04 8.13 1.35
CA ARG A 251 -20.15 7.27 1.83
C ARG A 251 -19.72 5.82 2.09
N LEU A 252 -18.68 5.33 1.42
CA LEU A 252 -18.14 3.99 1.61
C LEU A 252 -17.10 3.92 2.75
N SER A 253 -16.59 5.07 3.21
CA SER A 253 -15.57 5.13 4.25
C SER A 253 -16.12 4.91 5.65
N SER A 254 -15.24 4.51 6.58
CA SER A 254 -15.55 4.46 8.01
C SER A 254 -15.96 5.83 8.58
N VAL A 255 -15.50 6.92 7.97
CA VAL A 255 -15.83 8.29 8.36
C VAL A 255 -17.33 8.54 8.31
N ARG A 256 -18.04 7.91 7.35
CA ARG A 256 -19.50 7.97 7.29
C ARG A 256 -20.16 7.44 8.56
N GLN A 257 -19.65 6.35 9.12
CA GLN A 257 -20.16 5.75 10.36
C GLN A 257 -19.85 6.62 11.58
N TYR A 258 -18.74 7.36 11.55
CA TYR A 258 -18.38 8.28 12.63
C TYR A 258 -19.37 9.44 12.73
N ILE A 259 -19.81 9.96 11.58
CA ILE A 259 -20.81 11.04 11.50
C ILE A 259 -22.17 10.58 12.01
N GLU A 260 -22.53 9.31 11.81
CA GLU A 260 -23.76 8.73 12.34
C GLU A 260 -23.73 8.58 13.89
N ASN A 261 -22.54 8.64 14.50
CA ASN A 261 -22.35 8.51 15.95
C ASN A 261 -21.59 9.71 16.54
N PRO A 262 -22.14 10.93 16.44
CA PRO A 262 -21.42 12.17 16.75
C PRO A 262 -20.97 12.25 18.21
N GLN A 263 -21.74 11.68 19.13
CA GLN A 263 -21.44 11.68 20.56
C GLN A 263 -20.14 10.93 20.92
N ILE A 264 -19.69 10.03 20.05
CA ILE A 264 -18.47 9.23 20.25
C ILE A 264 -17.29 9.87 19.51
N TYR A 265 -17.50 10.28 18.27
CA TYR A 265 -16.42 10.66 17.35
C TYR A 265 -16.25 12.18 17.17
N PHE A 266 -17.23 12.98 17.56
CA PHE A 266 -17.27 14.43 17.39
C PHE A 266 -17.61 15.14 18.71
N PRO A 267 -16.68 15.17 19.68
CA PRO A 267 -16.89 15.90 20.93
C PRO A 267 -17.03 17.40 20.68
N SER A 268 -17.78 18.09 21.55
CA SER A 268 -17.86 19.56 21.60
C SER A 268 -18.35 20.25 20.32
N ASP A 269 -19.22 19.58 19.55
CA ASP A 269 -19.70 20.03 18.24
C ASP A 269 -18.54 20.32 17.26
N SER A 270 -17.56 19.41 17.27
CA SER A 270 -16.42 19.45 16.37
C SER A 270 -16.79 19.05 14.95
N HIS A 271 -15.90 19.37 14.01
CA HIS A 271 -16.12 19.13 12.59
C HIS A 271 -14.85 18.64 11.89
N ILE A 272 -15.07 17.95 10.77
CA ILE A 272 -14.02 17.63 9.81
C ILE A 272 -14.04 18.72 8.74
N VAL A 273 -12.85 19.13 8.30
CA VAL A 273 -12.67 20.02 7.14
C VAL A 273 -12.23 19.21 5.92
N GLY A 274 -12.69 19.58 4.74
CA GLY A 274 -12.25 18.96 3.49
C GLY A 274 -12.29 19.95 2.35
N ASP A 275 -11.48 19.69 1.33
CA ASP A 275 -11.52 20.46 0.09
C ASP A 275 -12.69 19.99 -0.77
N ASP A 276 -13.45 20.94 -1.31
CA ASP A 276 -14.44 20.65 -2.34
C ASP A 276 -13.90 21.21 -3.66
N ASN A 277 -13.54 20.28 -4.56
CA ASN A 277 -13.14 20.66 -5.91
C ASN A 277 -14.34 21.03 -6.81
N GLU A 278 -15.57 20.91 -6.30
CA GLU A 278 -16.76 21.44 -6.94
C GLU A 278 -17.17 22.73 -6.21
N ASP A 279 -17.56 23.78 -6.93
CA ASP A 279 -18.05 25.05 -6.37
C ASP A 279 -19.39 24.90 -5.60
N ARG A 280 -19.55 23.87 -4.77
CA ARG A 280 -20.81 23.48 -4.12
C ARG A 280 -20.64 23.17 -2.65
N ILE A 281 -20.61 24.27 -1.89
CA ILE A 281 -20.87 24.32 -0.44
C ILE A 281 -21.99 23.35 -0.03
N PHE A 282 -21.63 22.22 0.56
CA PHE A 282 -22.50 21.50 1.50
C PHE A 282 -22.15 21.96 2.91
N CYS A 283 -22.66 23.14 3.28
CA CYS A 283 -22.89 23.47 4.67
C CYS A 283 -24.24 22.89 5.09
N SER A 284 -24.28 22.35 6.30
CA SER A 284 -25.44 21.84 7.04
C SER A 284 -25.94 20.45 6.63
N LEU A 285 -25.59 19.45 7.44
CA LEU A 285 -26.63 18.61 8.01
C LEU A 285 -26.90 19.21 9.39
N ASP A 286 -28.02 19.90 9.55
CA ASP A 286 -28.47 20.45 10.84
C ASP A 286 -28.44 19.33 11.89
N GLY A 287 -27.40 19.35 12.73
CA GLY A 287 -27.10 18.32 13.71
C GLY A 287 -25.73 18.55 14.38
N PRO A 288 -25.50 17.98 15.57
CA PRO A 288 -24.31 18.24 16.39
C PRO A 288 -22.96 17.79 15.76
N ALA A 289 -22.98 17.02 14.67
CA ALA A 289 -21.81 16.81 13.81
C ALA A 289 -22.09 17.33 12.40
N SER A 290 -21.60 18.53 12.14
CA SER A 290 -21.60 19.12 10.80
C SER A 290 -20.23 18.85 10.15
N VAL A 291 -20.22 18.38 8.90
CA VAL A 291 -19.02 18.50 8.06
C VAL A 291 -18.96 19.97 7.65
N ALA A 292 -17.95 20.70 8.12
CA ALA A 292 -17.73 22.08 7.71
C ALA A 292 -16.78 22.04 6.51
N ILE A 293 -17.33 22.19 5.30
CA ILE A 293 -16.51 22.40 4.11
C ILE A 293 -15.87 23.78 4.25
N ALA A 294 -14.57 23.81 4.54
CA ALA A 294 -13.82 25.05 4.62
C ALA A 294 -13.61 25.57 3.21
N LEU A 295 -14.41 26.57 2.84
CA LEU A 295 -14.21 27.37 1.63
C LEU A 295 -12.79 27.93 1.61
N GLY A 296 -11.98 27.49 0.65
CA GLY A 296 -10.95 28.32 0.01
C GLY A 296 -10.02 29.12 0.94
N PHE A 297 -9.48 28.52 2.01
CA PHE A 297 -8.32 29.10 2.68
C PHE A 297 -7.04 28.58 2.04
N ALA A 298 -6.68 29.19 0.91
CA ALA A 298 -5.29 29.20 0.45
C ALA A 298 -4.46 30.07 1.43
N HIS A 299 -4.24 29.60 2.67
CA HIS A 299 -3.20 30.15 3.52
C HIS A 299 -1.86 29.59 3.03
N PRO A 300 -0.81 30.42 2.88
CA PRO A 300 0.50 29.98 2.37
C PRO A 300 1.17 28.87 3.20
N ASP A 301 0.68 28.61 4.43
CA ASP A 301 1.17 27.57 5.34
C ASP A 301 0.33 26.28 5.34
N PHE A 302 -0.75 26.18 4.57
CA PHE A 302 -1.40 24.89 4.33
C PHE A 302 -0.59 24.14 3.26
N PRO A 303 0.19 23.10 3.61
CA PRO A 303 0.73 22.24 2.57
C PRO A 303 -0.46 21.68 1.81
N LYS A 304 -0.50 21.89 0.49
CA LYS A 304 -1.28 21.02 -0.37
C LYS A 304 -0.95 19.61 0.07
N ILE A 305 -1.95 18.77 0.32
CA ILE A 305 -1.76 17.32 0.44
C ILE A 305 -1.46 16.81 -0.98
N SER A 306 -0.41 17.34 -1.60
CA SER A 306 0.29 16.68 -2.68
C SER A 306 0.95 15.50 -2.01
N CYS A 307 0.29 14.35 -2.09
CA CYS A 307 0.87 13.07 -1.72
C CYS A 307 2.30 13.02 -2.24
N ILE A 308 3.25 13.09 -1.32
CA ILE A 308 4.63 12.74 -1.57
C ILE A 308 4.59 11.23 -1.83
N LEU A 309 4.54 10.88 -3.12
CA LEU A 309 5.13 9.65 -3.65
C LEU A 309 6.63 9.90 -3.80
#